data_AF-A0A7G8T639-F1
#
_entry.id   AF-A0A7G8T639-F1
#
_cell.length_a   1.000
_cell.length_b   1.000
_cell.length_c   1.000
_cell.angle_alpha   90.00
_cell.angle_beta   90.00
_cell.angle_gamma   90.00
#
_symmetry.space_group_name_H-M   'P 1'
#
loop_
_entity.id
_entity.type
_entity.pdbx_description
1 polymer ?
#
loop_
_entity_poly.entity_id
_entity_poly.type
_entity_poly.pdbx_seq_one_letter_code
_entity_poly.pdbx_strand_id
1 'polypeptide(L)' 'MHIERDFEISRTDDRLFSSFLEHLGRAIYSGIYEPGHPEADENGFRTDVLKLVRELKIDHVRSPGGFPFRL' A
#
# COMPACT_ATOMS: atom_id res chain seq x y z
N MET A 1 3.64 -3.62 33.25
CA MET A 1 2.79 -4.17 32.16
C MET A 1 2.60 -5.64 32.47
N HIS A 2 1.37 -6.07 32.75
CA HIS A 2 1.02 -7.48 32.93
C HIS A 2 0.36 -7.96 31.63
N ILE A 3 0.75 -9.14 31.14
CA ILE A 3 0.20 -9.76 29.92
C ILE A 3 -0.35 -11.12 30.32
N GLU A 4 -1.67 -11.27 30.23
CA GLU A 4 -2.39 -12.51 30.52
C GLU A 4 -3.11 -12.96 29.26
N ARG A 5 -2.93 -14.24 28.86
CA ARG A 5 -3.46 -14.77 27.59
C ARG A 5 -4.97 -14.98 27.62
N ASP A 6 -5.52 -15.29 28.79
CA ASP A 6 -6.95 -15.58 28.96
C ASP A 6 -7.81 -14.31 28.97
N PHE A 7 -7.19 -13.13 29.07
CA PHE A 7 -7.82 -11.82 28.92
C PHE A 7 -7.79 -11.37 27.45
N GLU A 8 -8.48 -12.10 26.57
CA GLU A 8 -8.63 -11.72 25.16
C GLU A 8 -9.71 -10.63 25.00
N ILE A 9 -9.41 -9.59 24.21
CA ILE A 9 -10.39 -8.56 23.83
C ILE A 9 -11.15 -8.99 22.58
N SER A 10 -10.42 -9.23 21.48
CA SER A 10 -10.97 -9.70 20.21
C SER A 10 -9.86 -10.11 19.25
N ARG A 11 -10.21 -10.84 18.18
CA ARG A 11 -9.31 -11.12 17.06
C ARG A 11 -8.99 -9.85 16.26
N THR A 12 -7.71 -9.62 16.00
CA THR A 12 -7.24 -8.55 15.12
C THR A 12 -7.66 -8.82 13.68
N ASP A 13 -8.29 -7.84 13.03
CA ASP A 13 -8.67 -7.89 11.61
C ASP A 13 -7.50 -7.44 10.73
N ASP A 14 -7.17 -8.22 9.70
CA ASP A 14 -6.02 -7.93 8.83
C ASP A 14 -6.18 -6.63 8.03
N ARG A 15 -7.42 -6.14 7.84
CA ARG A 15 -7.70 -4.86 7.18
C ARG A 15 -7.20 -3.65 7.96
N LEU A 16 -6.88 -3.82 9.25
CA LEU A 16 -6.22 -2.79 10.05
C LEU A 16 -4.82 -2.45 9.51
N PHE A 17 -4.19 -3.36 8.77
CA PHE A 17 -2.89 -3.19 8.14
C PHE A 17 -2.99 -2.83 6.65
N SER A 18 -4.13 -2.28 6.24
CA SER A 18 -4.34 -1.79 4.87
C SER A 18 -3.52 -0.53 4.58
N SER A 19 -3.32 -0.26 3.29
CA SER A 19 -2.58 0.91 2.82
C SER A 19 -3.44 1.83 1.95
N PHE A 20 -2.91 2.99 1.61
CA PHE A 20 -3.58 4.02 0.83
C PHE A 20 -2.66 4.55 -0.25
N LEU A 21 -3.16 4.60 -1.47
CA LEU A 21 -2.47 5.12 -2.64
C LEU A 21 -3.30 6.25 -3.26
N GLU A 22 -2.68 7.40 -3.42
CA GLU A 22 -3.31 8.60 -3.99
C GLU A 22 -2.51 9.10 -5.19
N HIS A 23 -3.20 9.71 -6.15
CA HIS A 23 -2.57 10.46 -7.24
C HIS A 23 -1.99 11.78 -6.74
N LEU A 24 -1.07 11.71 -5.79
CA LEU A 24 -0.47 12.88 -5.16
C LEU A 24 1.05 12.80 -5.20
N GLY A 25 1.67 13.85 -5.73
CA GLY A 25 3.11 13.95 -5.88
C GLY A 25 3.69 12.79 -6.69
N ARG A 26 4.61 12.05 -6.06
CA ARG A 26 5.37 10.95 -6.68
C ARG A 26 4.89 9.56 -6.27
N ALA A 27 3.69 9.44 -5.70
CA ALA A 27 3.16 8.16 -5.27
C ALA A 27 2.88 7.21 -6.45
N ILE A 28 2.33 7.75 -7.54
CA ILE A 28 2.00 6.97 -8.75
C ILE A 28 3.08 7.18 -9.81
N TYR A 29 3.14 8.37 -10.40
CA TYR A 29 4.15 8.70 -11.41
C TYR A 29 5.51 8.93 -10.74
N SER A 30 6.56 8.30 -11.27
CA SER A 30 7.90 8.22 -10.64
C SER A 30 7.97 7.47 -9.29
N GLY A 31 6.87 6.79 -8.94
CA GLY A 31 6.74 5.96 -7.74
C GLY A 31 6.53 4.51 -8.12
N ILE A 32 5.29 4.04 -8.06
CA ILE A 32 4.95 2.66 -8.48
C ILE A 32 5.01 2.47 -10.00
N TYR A 33 4.86 3.54 -10.78
CA TYR A 33 4.79 3.52 -12.23
C TYR A 33 5.83 4.45 -12.86
N GLU A 34 6.75 3.86 -13.61
CA GLU A 34 7.86 4.54 -14.28
C GLU A 34 8.35 3.72 -15.50
N PRO A 35 7.73 3.87 -16.69
CA PRO A 35 8.03 3.03 -17.86
C PRO A 35 9.47 3.07 -18.38
N GLY A 36 10.23 4.13 -18.08
CA GLY A 36 11.64 4.27 -18.46
C GLY A 36 12.62 3.68 -17.45
N HIS A 37 12.15 3.14 -16.33
CA HIS A 37 13.02 2.63 -15.29
C HIS A 37 13.63 1.26 -15.71
N PRO A 38 14.93 1.00 -15.47
CA PRO A 38 15.56 -0.26 -15.85
C PRO A 38 14.95 -1.49 -15.16
N GLU A 39 14.28 -1.30 -14.03
CA GLU A 39 13.55 -2.35 -13.28
C GLU A 39 12.03 -2.31 -13.51
N ALA A 40 11.54 -1.56 -14.49
CA ALA A 40 10.13 -1.56 -14.86
C ALA A 40 9.76 -2.84 -15.63
N ASP A 41 8.55 -3.33 -15.40
CA ASP A 41 7.97 -4.42 -16.19
C ASP A 41 7.38 -3.92 -17.52
N GLU A 42 6.83 -4.84 -18.32
CA GLU A 42 6.20 -4.55 -19.62
C GLU A 42 5.02 -3.56 -19.52
N ASN A 43 4.41 -3.43 -18.35
CA ASN A 43 3.32 -2.50 -18.08
C ASN A 43 3.82 -1.17 -17.49
N GLY A 44 5.13 -1.00 -17.29
CA GLY A 44 5.73 0.20 -16.70
C GLY A 44 5.70 0.25 -15.17
N PHE A 45 5.36 -0.84 -14.49
CA PHE A 45 5.41 -0.90 -13.03
C PHE A 45 6.80 -1.27 -12.54
N ARG A 46 7.23 -0.59 -11.49
CA ARG A 46 8.53 -0.83 -10.85
C ARG A 46 8.55 -2.13 -10.07
N THR A 47 9.33 -3.11 -10.53
CA THR A 47 9.37 -4.46 -9.93
C THR A 47 10.02 -4.49 -8.55
N ASP A 48 10.96 -3.59 -8.28
CA ASP A 48 11.57 -3.37 -6.97
C ASP A 48 10.54 -2.89 -5.94
N VAL A 49 9.70 -1.92 -6.32
CA VAL A 49 8.61 -1.42 -5.49
C VAL A 49 7.53 -2.49 -5.28
N LEU A 50 7.17 -3.24 -6.33
CA LEU A 50 6.24 -4.36 -6.22
C LEU A 50 6.72 -5.42 -5.23
N LYS A 51 8.02 -5.73 -5.21
CA LYS A 51 8.60 -6.69 -4.26
C LYS A 51 8.45 -6.19 -2.82
N LEU A 52 8.75 -4.92 -2.57
CA LEU A 52 8.60 -4.31 -1.25
C LEU A 52 7.15 -4.32 -0.78
N VAL A 53 6.19 -3.97 -1.63
CA VAL A 53 4.76 -4.01 -1.30
C VAL A 53 4.29 -5.43 -0.97
N ARG A 54 4.79 -6.43 -1.69
CA ARG A 54 4.48 -7.85 -1.40
C ARG A 54 5.04 -8.32 -0.06
N GLU A 55 6.24 -7.87 0.32
CA GLU A 55 6.84 -8.19 1.63
C GLU A 55 6.03 -7.63 2.80
N LEU A 56 5.33 -6.51 2.60
CA LEU A 56 4.46 -5.91 3.61
C LEU A 56 3.14 -6.67 3.83
N LYS A 57 2.80 -7.64 2.98
CA LYS A 57 1.57 -8.46 3.08
C LYS A 57 0.30 -7.62 3.28
N ILE A 58 0.21 -6.52 2.54
CA ILE A 58 -0.95 -5.63 2.59
C ILE A 58 -2.11 -6.30 1.87
N ASP A 59 -3.21 -6.58 2.57
CA ASP A 59 -4.39 -7.21 1.97
C ASP A 59 -5.24 -6.24 1.15
N HIS A 60 -5.29 -4.97 1.55
CA HIS A 60 -6.17 -3.97 0.96
C HIS A 60 -5.45 -2.65 0.72
N VAL A 61 -5.67 -2.06 -0.45
CA VAL A 61 -5.18 -0.72 -0.80
C VAL A 61 -6.35 0.13 -1.25
N ARG A 62 -6.58 1.25 -0.57
CA ARG A 62 -7.55 2.26 -1.03
C ARG A 62 -6.91 3.14 -2.09
N SER A 63 -7.60 3.36 -3.21
CA SER A 63 -7.20 4.18 -4.37
C SER A 63 -8.48 4.71 -5.04
N PRO A 64 -8.52 5.88 -5.75
CA PRO A 64 -7.42 6.71 -6.26
C PRO A 64 -7.08 7.98 -5.45
N GLY A 65 -7.75 8.22 -4.32
CA GLY A 65 -7.49 9.40 -3.49
C GLY A 65 -8.53 9.69 -2.40
N GLY A 66 -8.27 10.78 -1.66
CA GLY A 66 -9.00 11.19 -0.45
C GLY A 66 -9.48 12.65 -0.45
N PHE A 67 -9.07 13.46 -1.42
CA PHE A 67 -9.67 14.78 -1.67
C PHE A 67 -10.84 14.69 -2.66
N PRO A 68 -12.03 15.18 -2.32
CA PRO A 68 -13.08 15.40 -3.31
C PRO A 68 -12.66 16.59 -4.17
N PHE A 69 -12.12 16.36 -5.37
CA PHE A 69 -12.13 17.40 -6.41
C PHE A 69 -13.57 17.58 -6.88
N ARG A 70 -14.35 18.33 -6.10
CA ARG A 70 -15.49 19.08 -6.62
C ARG A 70 -14.94 20.45 -6.97
N LEU A 71 -14.62 20.64 -8.25
CA LEU A 71 -14.55 21.98 -8.84
C LEU A 71 -15.96 22.61 -8.80
#